data_AF-A0A0L0QLW3-F1
#
_entry.id   AF-A0A0L0QLW3-F1
#
_cell.length_a   1.000
_cell.length_b   1.000
_cell.length_c   1.000
_cell.angle_alpha   90.00
_cell.angle_beta   90.00
_cell.angle_gamma   90.00
#
_symmetry.space_group_name_H-M   'P 1'
#
loop_
_entity.id
_entity.type
_entity.pdbx_description
1 polymer ?
#
loop_
_entity_poly.entity_id
_entity_poly.type
_entity_poly.pdbx_seq_one_letter_code
_entity_poly.pdbx_strand_id
1 'polypeptide(L)'
;MKLNDLLKENKIVAFGFPAVRDLVRYDNKESDTTIIISTLAPSLLVGHGINEYYGLDLPRDKVFETGLDIIKADVNVSKYRLTALEIYPWEMKNNFIIASRHMGTVEILKNEFPFLQNAPVFERVEADDIKGKHVYGTLPHHLIAGCDSYVAVTIKGFDNAKDGDLMGKELKERIQIAEYPIMLEMIE
;
A
#
# COMPACT_ATOMS: atom_id res chain seq x y z
N MET A 1 -17.88 3.87 -5.02
CA MET A 1 -18.70 2.89 -5.76
C MET A 1 -19.03 1.69 -4.86
N LYS A 2 -19.98 0.81 -5.21
CA LYS A 2 -20.27 -0.43 -4.46
C LYS A 2 -19.62 -1.65 -5.10
N LEU A 3 -19.15 -2.59 -4.26
CA LEU A 3 -18.52 -3.82 -4.74
C LEU A 3 -19.48 -4.64 -5.61
N ASN A 4 -20.74 -4.80 -5.20
CA ASN A 4 -21.66 -5.68 -5.91
C ASN A 4 -22.00 -5.18 -7.32
N ASP A 5 -21.91 -3.87 -7.56
CA ASP A 5 -22.10 -3.30 -8.89
C ASP A 5 -20.90 -3.64 -9.79
N LEU A 6 -19.68 -3.50 -9.26
CA LEU A 6 -18.47 -3.92 -9.98
C LEU A 6 -18.49 -5.39 -10.40
N LEU A 7 -18.91 -6.29 -9.50
CA LEU A 7 -18.98 -7.73 -9.78
C LEU A 7 -20.00 -8.05 -10.89
N LYS A 8 -21.13 -7.35 -10.93
CA LYS A 8 -22.17 -7.58 -11.96
C LYS A 8 -21.76 -7.07 -13.34
N GLU A 9 -20.92 -6.04 -13.40
CA GLU A 9 -20.60 -5.35 -14.65
C GLU A 9 -19.29 -5.83 -15.29
N ASN A 10 -18.36 -6.39 -14.50
CA ASN A 10 -16.99 -6.62 -14.93
C ASN A 10 -16.52 -8.06 -14.67
N LYS A 11 -15.54 -8.50 -15.45
CA LYS A 11 -14.65 -9.61 -15.08
C LYS A 11 -13.66 -9.12 -14.03
N ILE A 12 -13.34 -9.95 -13.05
CA ILE A 12 -12.48 -9.57 -11.93
C ILE A 12 -11.20 -10.40 -11.91
N VAL A 13 -10.08 -9.72 -11.71
CA VAL A 13 -8.85 -10.30 -11.18
C VAL A 13 -8.68 -9.77 -9.76
N ALA A 14 -8.51 -10.66 -8.77
CA ALA A 14 -8.46 -10.27 -7.37
C ALA A 14 -7.14 -10.63 -6.69
N PHE A 15 -6.59 -9.69 -5.90
CA PHE A 15 -5.37 -9.86 -5.13
C PHE A 15 -5.58 -9.59 -3.63
N GLY A 16 -4.95 -10.39 -2.77
CA GLY A 16 -5.04 -10.21 -1.32
C GLY A 16 -5.23 -11.49 -0.52
N PHE A 17 -5.90 -11.38 0.62
CA PHE A 17 -6.24 -12.52 1.46
C PHE A 17 -7.27 -13.44 0.77
N PRO A 18 -7.43 -14.70 1.22
CA PRO A 18 -8.22 -15.72 0.51
C PRO A 18 -9.65 -15.30 0.15
N ALA A 19 -10.37 -14.64 1.07
CA ALA A 19 -11.73 -14.20 0.81
C ALA A 19 -11.83 -13.13 -0.31
N VAL A 20 -10.84 -12.24 -0.44
CA VAL A 20 -10.80 -11.27 -1.56
C VAL A 20 -10.52 -12.01 -2.87
N ARG A 21 -9.60 -12.97 -2.87
CA ARG A 21 -9.32 -13.80 -4.06
C ARG A 21 -10.52 -14.62 -4.50
N ASP A 22 -11.41 -14.99 -3.59
CA ASP A 22 -12.64 -15.73 -3.88
C ASP A 22 -13.68 -14.90 -4.66
N LEU A 23 -13.56 -13.57 -4.70
CA LEU A 23 -14.48 -12.68 -5.43
C LEU A 23 -14.52 -12.98 -6.94
N VAL A 24 -13.44 -13.52 -7.52
CA VAL A 24 -13.37 -13.92 -8.94
C VAL A 24 -14.36 -15.02 -9.31
N ARG A 25 -15.06 -15.64 -8.34
CA ARG A 25 -16.10 -16.65 -8.59
C ARG A 25 -17.48 -16.04 -8.83
N TYR A 26 -17.66 -14.76 -8.51
CA TYR A 26 -18.96 -14.09 -8.48
C TYR A 26 -19.04 -12.89 -9.45
N ASP A 27 -18.04 -12.74 -10.30
CA ASP A 27 -17.95 -11.70 -11.31
C ASP A 27 -18.75 -12.05 -12.59
N ASN A 28 -18.90 -11.06 -13.46
CA ASN A 28 -19.56 -11.23 -14.74
C ASN A 28 -18.56 -11.79 -15.77
N LYS A 29 -18.56 -13.12 -15.91
CA LYS A 29 -17.72 -13.86 -16.87
C LYS A 29 -17.98 -13.55 -18.34
N GLU A 30 -19.09 -12.87 -18.66
CA GLU A 30 -19.42 -12.47 -20.03
C GLU A 30 -18.96 -11.03 -20.35
N SER A 31 -18.52 -10.25 -19.36
CA SER A 31 -18.08 -8.87 -19.59
C SER A 31 -16.80 -8.79 -20.43
N ASP A 32 -16.73 -7.84 -21.37
CA ASP A 32 -15.49 -7.55 -22.11
C ASP A 32 -14.49 -6.73 -21.29
N THR A 33 -14.95 -6.13 -20.17
CA THR A 33 -14.11 -5.31 -19.29
C THR A 33 -13.58 -6.16 -18.15
N THR A 34 -12.25 -6.18 -17.98
CA THR A 34 -11.59 -6.81 -16.83
C THR A 34 -11.02 -5.73 -15.93
N ILE A 35 -11.35 -5.79 -14.64
CA ILE A 35 -10.83 -4.88 -13.63
C ILE A 35 -10.09 -5.64 -12.54
N ILE A 36 -9.26 -4.92 -11.80
CA ILE A 36 -8.47 -5.46 -10.71
C ILE A 36 -9.06 -5.00 -9.39
N ILE A 37 -9.31 -5.93 -8.48
CA ILE A 37 -9.70 -5.65 -7.09
C ILE A 37 -8.56 -6.10 -6.19
N SER A 38 -8.11 -5.26 -5.26
CA SER A 38 -6.96 -5.60 -4.43
C SER A 38 -7.04 -5.07 -3.00
N THR A 39 -6.52 -5.89 -2.07
CA THR A 39 -6.16 -5.47 -0.70
C THR A 39 -4.66 -5.54 -0.44
N LEU A 40 -3.85 -5.85 -1.46
CA LEU A 40 -2.39 -5.80 -1.34
C LEU A 40 -1.91 -4.35 -1.19
N ALA A 41 -0.72 -4.20 -0.60
CA ALA A 41 -0.03 -2.92 -0.59
C ALA A 41 0.22 -2.45 -2.05
N PRO A 42 -0.01 -1.16 -2.37
CA PRO A 42 0.17 -0.66 -3.74
C PRO A 42 1.59 -0.91 -4.29
N SER A 43 2.62 -0.88 -3.44
CA SER A 43 3.99 -1.20 -3.85
C SER A 43 4.16 -2.62 -4.39
N LEU A 44 3.38 -3.59 -3.91
CA LEU A 44 3.40 -4.96 -4.44
C LEU A 44 2.67 -5.06 -5.78
N LEU A 45 1.65 -4.23 -6.01
CA LEU A 45 0.90 -4.21 -7.26
C LEU A 45 1.74 -3.70 -8.44
N VAL A 46 2.67 -2.76 -8.19
CA VAL A 46 3.67 -2.35 -9.19
C VAL A 46 4.47 -3.54 -9.69
N GLY A 47 4.91 -4.43 -8.80
CA GLY A 47 5.66 -5.63 -9.17
C GLY A 47 4.87 -6.62 -10.05
N HIS A 48 3.55 -6.48 -10.10
CA HIS A 48 2.66 -7.24 -10.98
C HIS A 48 2.31 -6.49 -12.28
N GLY A 49 2.87 -5.30 -12.52
CA GLY A 49 2.55 -4.47 -13.68
C GLY A 49 1.16 -3.83 -13.62
N ILE A 50 0.61 -3.65 -12.42
CA ILE A 50 -0.75 -3.14 -12.20
C ILE A 50 -0.68 -1.64 -11.96
N ASN A 51 -1.35 -0.87 -12.84
CA ASN A 51 -1.36 0.60 -12.78
C ASN A 51 -2.75 1.17 -12.43
N GLU A 52 -3.81 0.36 -12.49
CA GLU A 52 -5.15 0.74 -12.01
C GLU A 52 -5.78 -0.43 -11.27
N TYR A 53 -6.41 -0.16 -10.13
CA TYR A 53 -7.14 -1.16 -9.35
C TYR A 53 -8.21 -0.51 -8.46
N TYR A 54 -9.13 -1.32 -7.98
CA TYR A 54 -10.11 -0.96 -6.96
C TYR A 54 -9.66 -1.46 -5.59
N GLY A 55 -9.51 -0.55 -4.64
CA GLY A 55 -9.29 -0.86 -3.23
C GLY A 55 -10.62 -1.04 -2.51
N LEU A 56 -10.69 -2.00 -1.58
CA LEU A 56 -11.89 -2.23 -0.76
C LEU A 56 -11.80 -1.46 0.56
N ASP A 57 -12.86 -0.74 0.90
CA ASP A 57 -13.02 -0.09 2.20
C ASP A 57 -13.57 -1.10 3.22
N LEU A 58 -12.68 -1.94 3.72
CA LEU A 58 -13.03 -2.97 4.69
C LEU A 58 -13.17 -2.38 6.11
N PRO A 59 -14.25 -2.69 6.83
CA PRO A 59 -14.40 -2.29 8.23
C PRO A 59 -13.34 -2.98 9.11
N ARG A 60 -12.69 -2.21 10.00
CA ARG A 60 -11.55 -2.68 10.81
C ARG A 60 -11.89 -3.83 11.77
N ASP A 61 -13.12 -3.88 12.26
CA ASP A 61 -13.54 -4.82 13.31
C ASP A 61 -14.27 -6.05 12.75
N LYS A 62 -14.12 -6.33 11.45
CA LYS A 62 -14.80 -7.45 10.79
C LYS A 62 -13.79 -8.39 10.13
N VAL A 63 -13.96 -9.67 10.41
CA VAL A 63 -13.24 -10.75 9.72
C VAL A 63 -14.13 -11.28 8.59
N PHE A 64 -13.52 -11.45 7.42
CA PHE A 64 -14.18 -12.03 6.25
C PHE A 64 -13.51 -13.36 5.91
N GLU A 65 -14.25 -14.46 6.04
CA GLU A 65 -13.73 -15.81 5.79
C GLU A 65 -13.86 -16.20 4.32
N THR A 66 -14.92 -15.71 3.65
CA THR A 66 -15.25 -16.06 2.26
C THR A 66 -15.57 -14.83 1.41
N GLY A 67 -15.54 -14.98 0.08
CA GLY A 67 -15.95 -13.92 -0.84
C GLY A 67 -17.41 -13.51 -0.66
N LEU A 68 -18.29 -14.48 -0.32
CA LEU A 68 -19.70 -14.22 -0.01
C LEU A 68 -19.89 -13.29 1.20
N ASP A 69 -19.01 -13.35 2.20
CA ASP A 69 -19.09 -12.46 3.36
C ASP A 69 -18.83 -11.01 2.98
N ILE A 70 -17.90 -10.79 2.04
CA ILE A 70 -17.58 -9.47 1.49
C ILE A 70 -18.74 -8.97 0.61
N ILE A 71 -19.30 -9.83 -0.26
CA ILE A 71 -20.45 -9.52 -1.12
C ILE A 71 -21.68 -9.13 -0.29
N LYS A 72 -21.99 -9.88 0.77
CA LYS A 72 -23.10 -9.57 1.68
C LYS A 72 -22.90 -8.25 2.42
N ALA A 73 -21.65 -7.88 2.70
CA ALA A 73 -21.34 -6.60 3.34
C ALA A 73 -21.47 -5.42 2.37
N ASP A 74 -21.44 -5.68 1.06
CA ASP A 74 -21.52 -4.69 -0.02
C ASP A 74 -20.68 -3.45 0.28
N VAL A 75 -19.40 -3.70 0.52
CA VAL A 75 -18.42 -2.68 0.92
C VAL A 75 -18.26 -1.63 -0.17
N ASN A 76 -17.84 -0.44 0.25
CA ASN A 76 -17.43 0.58 -0.70
C ASN A 76 -16.10 0.19 -1.34
N VAL A 77 -15.92 0.66 -2.56
CA VAL A 77 -14.68 0.55 -3.32
C VAL A 77 -14.34 1.90 -3.92
N SER A 78 -13.05 2.18 -3.96
CA SER A 78 -12.45 3.35 -4.61
C SER A 78 -11.48 2.87 -5.68
N LYS A 79 -11.50 3.55 -6.82
CA LYS A 79 -10.59 3.30 -7.93
C LYS A 79 -9.33 4.11 -7.72
N TYR A 80 -8.19 3.47 -7.89
CA TYR A 80 -6.90 4.08 -7.77
C TYR A 80 -6.10 3.92 -9.05
N ARG A 81 -5.37 4.98 -9.40
CA ARG A 81 -4.28 4.95 -10.36
C ARG A 81 -2.96 4.91 -9.61
N LEU A 82 -2.11 3.97 -10.01
CA LEU A 82 -0.81 3.70 -9.43
C LEU A 82 0.25 3.96 -10.48
N THR A 83 1.23 4.80 -10.14
CA THR A 83 2.35 5.15 -11.02
C THR A 83 3.65 4.88 -10.29
N ALA A 84 4.49 4.00 -10.85
CA ALA A 84 5.87 3.84 -10.40
C ALA A 84 6.73 4.96 -10.98
N LEU A 85 7.52 5.63 -10.14
CA LEU A 85 8.41 6.69 -10.55
C LEU A 85 9.79 6.10 -10.85
N GLU A 86 10.10 5.91 -12.13
CA GLU A 86 11.43 5.43 -12.57
C GLU A 86 12.56 6.43 -12.27
N ILE A 87 12.20 7.72 -12.17
CA ILE A 87 13.13 8.79 -11.82
C ILE A 87 12.62 9.44 -10.55
N TYR A 88 13.44 9.42 -9.51
CA TYR A 88 13.19 10.20 -8.31
C TYR A 88 13.17 11.68 -8.71
N PRO A 89 12.13 12.46 -8.38
CA PRO A 89 12.14 13.89 -8.65
C PRO A 89 13.08 14.59 -7.66
N TRP A 90 14.39 14.42 -7.84
CA TRP A 90 15.46 14.97 -7.00
C TRP A 90 15.43 16.50 -6.90
N GLU A 91 14.65 17.16 -7.74
CA GLU A 91 14.42 18.61 -7.72
C GLU A 91 13.28 19.02 -6.76
N MET A 92 12.43 18.08 -6.32
CA MET A 92 11.40 18.28 -5.28
C MET A 92 11.98 18.17 -3.86
N LYS A 93 13.20 18.68 -3.66
CA LYS A 93 13.94 18.62 -2.40
C LYS A 93 13.20 19.40 -1.30
N ASN A 94 13.04 18.73 -0.15
CA ASN A 94 12.75 19.24 1.21
C ASN A 94 11.41 18.82 1.85
N ASN A 95 10.63 17.95 1.22
CA ASN A 95 9.37 17.44 1.79
C ASN A 95 9.43 15.96 2.16
N PHE A 96 10.61 15.44 2.50
CA PHE A 96 10.77 14.05 2.94
C PHE A 96 10.33 13.86 4.38
N ILE A 97 9.69 12.73 4.66
CA ILE A 97 9.43 12.25 6.03
C ILE A 97 9.73 10.75 6.11
N ILE A 98 9.99 10.26 7.32
CA ILE A 98 10.09 8.82 7.62
C ILE A 98 8.90 8.43 8.51
N ALA A 99 8.10 7.46 8.07
CA ALA A 99 6.98 6.90 8.83
C ALA A 99 7.34 5.50 9.37
N SER A 100 7.89 5.43 10.57
CA SER A 100 8.31 4.18 11.20
C SER A 100 8.38 4.30 12.72
N ARG A 101 7.99 3.23 13.41
CA ARG A 101 8.21 3.03 14.86
C ARG A 101 9.51 2.27 15.16
N HIS A 102 10.14 1.71 14.14
CA HIS A 102 11.26 0.81 14.30
C HIS A 102 12.57 1.57 14.09
N MET A 103 13.29 1.86 15.18
CA MET A 103 14.47 2.74 15.16
C MET A 103 15.59 2.19 14.28
N GLY A 104 15.80 0.87 14.25
CA GLY A 104 16.77 0.26 13.35
C GLY A 104 16.45 0.54 11.87
N THR A 105 15.17 0.60 11.51
CA THR A 105 14.75 0.96 10.14
C THR A 105 15.04 2.42 9.85
N VAL A 106 14.79 3.32 10.80
CA VAL A 106 15.10 4.75 10.67
C VAL A 106 16.59 4.97 10.45
N GLU A 107 17.43 4.30 11.24
CA GLU A 107 18.89 4.37 11.11
C GLU A 107 19.37 3.88 9.75
N ILE A 108 18.86 2.74 9.27
CA ILE A 108 19.20 2.23 7.94
C ILE A 108 18.80 3.23 6.86
N LEU A 109 17.57 3.76 6.91
CA LEU A 109 17.10 4.73 5.91
C LEU A 109 17.96 5.98 5.87
N LYS A 110 18.34 6.54 7.03
CA LYS A 110 19.20 7.72 7.08
C LYS A 110 20.62 7.43 6.56
N ASN A 111 21.15 6.24 6.83
CA ASN A 111 22.47 5.84 6.37
C ASN A 111 22.52 5.57 4.86
N GLU A 112 21.50 4.88 4.33
CA GLU A 112 21.42 4.53 2.90
C GLU A 112 21.01 5.72 2.03
N PHE A 113 20.20 6.63 2.57
CA PHE A 113 19.70 7.80 1.87
C PHE A 113 20.10 9.08 2.62
N PRO A 114 21.28 9.67 2.31
CA PRO A 114 21.79 10.85 3.02
C PRO A 114 20.84 12.07 3.01
N PHE A 115 19.96 12.18 2.00
CA PHE A 115 18.95 13.25 1.94
C PHE A 115 17.86 13.10 3.01
N LEU A 116 17.72 11.93 3.66
CA LEU A 116 16.80 11.69 4.76
C LEU A 116 17.39 12.03 6.15
N GLN A 117 18.65 12.44 6.25
CA GLN A 117 19.31 12.69 7.54
C GLN A 117 18.52 13.66 8.43
N ASN A 118 17.98 14.72 7.84
CA ASN A 118 17.19 15.76 8.51
C ASN A 118 15.67 15.56 8.34
N ALA A 119 15.21 14.46 7.74
CA ALA A 119 13.79 14.20 7.59
C ALA A 119 13.15 13.96 8.97
N PRO A 120 11.99 14.58 9.26
CA PRO A 120 11.22 14.28 10.47
C PRO A 120 10.78 12.81 10.45
N VAL A 121 10.74 12.22 11.64
CA VAL A 121 10.36 10.83 11.86
C VAL A 121 9.03 10.80 12.62
N PHE A 122 8.06 10.08 12.07
CA PHE A 122 6.74 9.91 12.64
C PHE A 122 6.50 8.45 12.98
N GLU A 123 6.33 8.16 14.27
CA GLU A 123 5.92 6.84 14.76
C GLU A 123 4.44 6.55 14.45
N ARG A 124 3.64 7.60 14.36
CA ARG A 124 2.26 7.58 13.94
C ARG A 124 2.06 8.78 13.03
N VAL A 125 1.44 8.53 11.89
CA VAL A 125 1.10 9.56 10.92
C VAL A 125 -0.40 9.76 10.88
N GLU A 126 -0.81 11.00 10.80
CA GLU A 126 -2.15 11.41 10.40
C GLU A 126 -2.08 11.99 8.98
N ALA A 127 -3.24 12.22 8.34
CA ALA A 127 -3.29 12.65 6.94
C ALA A 127 -2.56 13.98 6.68
N ASP A 128 -2.62 14.92 7.62
CA ASP A 128 -1.98 16.24 7.49
C ASP A 128 -0.44 16.16 7.60
N ASP A 129 0.11 15.16 8.27
CA ASP A 129 1.57 14.99 8.41
C ASP A 129 2.24 14.63 7.07
N ILE A 130 1.49 13.97 6.19
CA ILE A 130 2.00 13.35 4.96
C ILE A 130 1.53 14.08 3.70
N LYS A 131 0.62 15.05 3.84
CA LYS A 131 0.02 15.75 2.71
C LYS A 131 1.07 16.51 1.91
N GLY A 132 1.20 16.18 0.63
CA GLY A 132 2.21 16.81 -0.24
C GLY A 132 3.66 16.46 0.13
N LYS A 133 3.87 15.32 0.80
CA LYS A 133 5.18 14.86 1.26
C LYS A 133 5.64 13.59 0.53
N HIS A 134 6.95 13.36 0.53
CA HIS A 134 7.58 12.13 0.08
C HIS A 134 7.86 11.23 1.28
N VAL A 135 7.17 10.10 1.37
CA VAL A 135 7.18 9.27 2.57
C VAL A 135 8.02 8.02 2.35
N TYR A 136 8.97 7.77 3.25
CA TYR A 136 9.62 6.46 3.39
C TYR A 136 9.07 5.75 4.61
N GLY A 137 8.61 4.51 4.47
CA GLY A 137 8.19 3.74 5.64
C GLY A 137 7.07 2.77 5.39
N THR A 138 6.25 2.52 6.42
CA THR A 138 5.04 1.70 6.33
C THR A 138 3.82 2.58 6.55
N LEU A 139 3.01 2.75 5.51
CA LEU A 139 1.73 3.48 5.59
C LEU A 139 0.52 2.55 5.41
N PRO A 140 -0.59 2.78 6.15
CA PRO A 140 -1.89 2.27 5.79
C PRO A 140 -2.29 2.73 4.37
N HIS A 141 -2.96 1.84 3.63
CA HIS A 141 -3.36 2.08 2.23
C HIS A 141 -4.08 3.42 2.01
N HIS A 142 -5.06 3.73 2.87
CA HIS A 142 -5.87 4.96 2.77
C HIS A 142 -5.07 6.25 2.99
N LEU A 143 -3.89 6.18 3.60
CA LEU A 143 -3.00 7.33 3.80
C LEU A 143 -2.07 7.54 2.60
N ILE A 144 -1.74 6.50 1.84
CA ILE A 144 -0.79 6.60 0.71
C ILE A 144 -1.30 7.60 -0.34
N ALA A 145 -2.60 7.63 -0.63
CA ALA A 145 -3.18 8.56 -1.59
C ALA A 145 -3.08 10.05 -1.17
N GLY A 146 -2.76 10.33 0.10
CA GLY A 146 -2.58 11.69 0.60
C GLY A 146 -1.18 12.26 0.39
N CYS A 147 -0.18 11.42 0.11
CA CYS A 147 1.21 11.84 -0.06
C CYS A 147 1.58 12.01 -1.54
N ASP A 148 2.61 12.81 -1.84
CA ASP A 148 3.07 13.04 -3.21
C ASP A 148 3.77 11.80 -3.77
N SER A 149 4.55 11.12 -2.93
CA SER A 149 5.10 9.81 -3.28
C SER A 149 5.38 8.98 -2.04
N TYR A 150 5.35 7.65 -2.20
CA TYR A 150 5.58 6.70 -1.15
C TYR A 150 6.63 5.66 -1.56
N VAL A 151 7.60 5.42 -0.68
CA VAL A 151 8.56 4.32 -0.77
C VAL A 151 8.27 3.36 0.37
N ALA A 152 7.77 2.17 0.01
CA ALA A 152 7.47 1.14 0.97
C ALA A 152 8.76 0.59 1.59
N VAL A 153 8.77 0.53 2.93
CA VAL A 153 9.82 -0.08 3.71
C VAL A 153 9.19 -1.14 4.61
N THR A 154 9.63 -2.39 4.46
CA THR A 154 9.11 -3.55 5.18
C THR A 154 10.25 -4.41 5.72
N ILE A 155 9.98 -5.23 6.73
CA ILE A 155 10.93 -6.21 7.25
C ILE A 155 10.39 -7.61 6.94
N LYS A 156 11.17 -8.42 6.23
CA LYS A 156 10.78 -9.78 5.86
C LYS A 156 10.57 -10.63 7.12
N GLY A 157 9.38 -11.24 7.21
CA GLY A 157 9.01 -12.12 8.32
C GLY A 157 8.88 -11.40 9.66
N PHE A 158 8.56 -10.10 9.66
CA PHE A 158 8.41 -9.32 10.89
C PHE A 158 7.34 -9.90 11.82
N ASP A 159 7.72 -10.15 13.07
CA ASP A 159 6.87 -10.59 14.17
C ASP A 159 6.92 -9.50 15.25
N ASN A 160 5.81 -8.76 15.41
CA ASN A 160 5.75 -7.65 16.36
C ASN A 160 5.99 -8.06 17.83
N ALA A 161 5.86 -9.35 18.18
CA ALA A 161 6.16 -9.84 19.52
C ALA A 161 7.66 -10.07 19.77
N LYS A 162 8.49 -10.12 18.71
CA LYS A 162 9.90 -10.51 18.79
C LYS A 162 10.86 -9.50 18.15
N ASP A 163 10.41 -8.79 17.12
CA ASP A 163 11.27 -8.00 16.25
C ASP A 163 11.19 -6.49 16.53
N GLY A 164 10.57 -6.06 17.64
CA GLY A 164 10.40 -4.64 17.96
C GLY A 164 11.73 -3.89 18.17
N ASP A 165 12.77 -4.59 18.60
CA ASP A 165 14.13 -4.12 18.84
C ASP A 165 15.15 -4.74 17.87
N LEU A 166 14.69 -5.27 16.73
CA LEU A 166 15.54 -5.90 15.72
C LEU A 166 16.53 -4.87 15.15
N MET A 167 17.83 -5.13 15.23
CA MET A 167 18.86 -4.19 14.77
C MET A 167 20.06 -4.90 14.11
N GLY A 168 21.02 -4.11 13.64
CA GLY A 168 22.32 -4.61 13.17
C GLY A 168 22.23 -5.45 11.90
N LYS A 169 23.02 -6.52 11.85
CA LYS A 169 23.17 -7.35 10.64
C LYS A 169 21.87 -8.06 10.25
N GLU A 170 21.14 -8.60 11.22
CA GLU A 170 19.91 -9.33 10.95
C GLU A 170 18.86 -8.42 10.32
N LEU A 171 18.69 -7.20 10.85
CA LEU A 171 17.79 -6.22 10.25
C LEU A 171 18.19 -5.89 8.81
N LYS A 172 19.49 -5.66 8.55
CA LYS A 172 19.99 -5.34 7.21
C LYS A 172 19.72 -6.44 6.19
N GLU A 173 19.73 -7.70 6.61
CA GLU A 173 19.43 -8.84 5.74
C GLU A 173 17.91 -9.03 5.50
N ARG A 174 17.07 -8.50 6.40
CA ARG A 174 15.60 -8.66 6.35
C ARG A 174 14.87 -7.43 5.82
N ILE A 175 15.45 -6.24 5.93
CA ILE A 175 14.82 -5.00 5.48
C ILE A 175 14.67 -5.02 3.94
N GLN A 176 13.51 -4.59 3.49
CA GLN A 176 13.15 -4.49 2.08
C GLN A 176 12.65 -3.08 1.84
N ILE A 177 13.34 -2.36 0.96
CA ILE A 177 13.01 -1.00 0.55
C ILE A 177 12.62 -1.09 -0.92
N ALA A 178 11.44 -0.55 -1.27
CA ALA A 178 10.97 -0.56 -2.64
C ALA A 178 11.97 0.18 -3.55
N GLU A 179 12.25 -0.42 -4.72
CA GLU A 179 13.20 0.12 -5.69
C GLU A 179 12.75 1.48 -6.23
N TYR A 180 11.46 1.60 -6.54
CA TYR A 180 10.86 2.81 -7.08
C TYR A 180 9.82 3.39 -6.12
N PRO A 181 9.78 4.72 -5.94
CA PRO A 181 8.64 5.38 -5.33
C PRO A 181 7.38 5.16 -6.15
N ILE A 182 6.24 5.26 -5.48
CA ILE A 182 4.95 5.21 -6.13
C ILE A 182 4.15 6.46 -5.85
N MET A 183 3.35 6.88 -6.83
CA MET A 183 2.24 7.82 -6.66
C MET A 183 0.95 7.03 -6.70
N LEU A 184 0.04 7.34 -5.78
CA LEU A 184 -1.29 6.75 -5.72
C LEU A 184 -2.33 7.86 -5.80
N GLU A 185 -3.14 7.85 -6.84
CA GLU A 185 -4.20 8.81 -7.06
C GLU A 185 -5.55 8.09 -6.95
N MET A 186 -6.45 8.58 -6.10
CA MET A 186 -7.85 8.14 -6.11
C MET A 186 -8.56 8.85 -7.26
N ILE A 187 -9.08 8.08 -8.21
CA ILE A 187 -9.69 8.62 -9.43
C ILE A 187 -11.22 8.50 -9.46
N GLU A 188 -11.82 7.54 -8.73
CA GLU A 188 -13.28 7.32 -8.63
C GLU A 188 -13.71 6.69 -7.29
#